data_AF-A0A210PT24-F1
#
_entry.id   AF-A0A210PT24-F1
#
_cell.length_a   1.000
_cell.length_b   1.000
_cell.length_c   1.000
_cell.angle_alpha   90.00
_cell.angle_beta   90.00
_cell.angle_gamma   90.00
#
_symmetry.space_group_name_H-M   'P 1'
#
loop_
_entity.id
_entity.type
_entity.pdbx_description
1 polymer ?
#
loop_
_entity_poly.entity_id
_entity_poly.type
_entity_poly.pdbx_seq_one_letter_code
_entity_poly.pdbx_strand_id
1 'polypeptide(L)'
;MSSRQSLQLANDNGEHKLLLQLQKSFKIVQQCVTVWCVVLTESRPHLVTLNNLTEQFTSCYSTSNIQLAAITSQLPDVKDKLQQKLQEGVDAKLDVMQEKLSVLHGLCEKISKQCKYSTDLYTKNHVKLNLVMVTTATATRPSIADMLEWLQDTEQLFLQRYWARTYILDQFRLEDKSTHLSDNAIWSYDDKDIQKQFQEKLSYLSFFLEEKL
;
A
#
# COMPACT_ATOMS: atom_id res chain seq x y z
N MET A 1 28.26 -11.09 42.84
CA MET A 1 26.99 -10.72 42.16
C MET A 1 26.27 -12.00 41.79
N SER A 2 24.99 -12.14 42.16
CA SER A 2 24.22 -13.38 41.98
C SER A 2 23.76 -13.56 40.53
N SER A 3 23.80 -14.78 39.98
CA SER A 3 23.33 -15.11 38.61
C SER A 3 21.90 -14.63 38.32
N ARG A 4 21.05 -14.47 39.34
CA ARG A 4 19.70 -13.89 39.20
C ARG A 4 19.72 -12.39 38.83
N GLN A 5 20.62 -11.60 39.41
CA GLN A 5 20.74 -10.17 39.08
C GLN A 5 21.27 -9.95 37.66
N SER A 6 22.19 -10.81 37.19
CA SER A 6 22.74 -10.74 35.82
C SER A 6 21.72 -11.11 34.74
N LEU A 7 20.81 -12.05 35.04
CA LEU A 7 19.70 -12.41 34.14
C LEU A 7 18.64 -11.32 34.07
N GLN A 8 18.34 -10.65 35.19
CA GLN A 8 17.34 -9.58 35.26
C GLN A 8 17.80 -8.32 34.51
N LEU A 9 19.06 -7.90 34.69
CA LEU A 9 19.66 -6.79 33.93
C LEU A 9 19.81 -7.09 32.43
N ALA A 10 20.04 -8.35 32.06
CA ALA A 10 20.13 -8.77 30.66
C ALA A 10 18.76 -8.89 29.97
N ASN A 11 17.71 -9.19 30.72
CA ASN A 11 16.31 -9.16 30.28
C ASN A 11 15.84 -7.74 30.01
N ASP A 12 16.11 -6.81 30.93
CA ASP A 12 15.73 -5.39 30.79
C ASP A 12 16.32 -4.76 29.52
N ASN A 13 17.56 -5.12 29.15
CA ASN A 13 18.22 -4.62 27.95
C ASN A 13 17.63 -5.17 26.64
N GLY A 14 17.08 -6.39 26.65
CA GLY A 14 16.47 -7.03 25.49
C GLY A 14 15.07 -6.50 25.20
N GLU A 15 14.25 -6.39 26.25
CA GLU A 15 12.90 -5.82 26.16
C GLU A 15 12.96 -4.35 25.75
N HIS A 16 13.75 -3.53 26.43
CA HIS A 16 13.85 -2.10 26.13
C HIS A 16 14.26 -1.83 24.68
N LYS A 17 15.23 -2.58 24.14
CA LYS A 17 15.61 -2.48 22.72
C LYS A 17 14.47 -2.84 21.77
N LEU A 18 13.69 -3.87 22.10
CA LEU A 18 12.54 -4.29 21.30
C LEU A 18 11.45 -3.21 21.32
N LEU A 19 11.15 -2.64 22.48
CA LEU A 19 10.16 -1.56 22.60
C LEU A 19 10.57 -0.31 21.83
N LEU A 20 11.85 0.10 21.89
CA LEU A 20 12.37 1.21 21.07
C LEU A 20 12.24 0.93 19.56
N GLN A 21 12.53 -0.30 19.14
CA GLN A 21 12.39 -0.69 17.74
C GLN A 21 10.91 -0.72 17.31
N LEU A 22 10.00 -1.16 18.17
CA LEU A 22 8.56 -1.11 17.91
C LEU A 22 8.05 0.33 17.79
N GLN A 23 8.43 1.23 18.71
CA GLN A 23 8.10 2.65 18.60
C GLN A 23 8.56 3.25 17.26
N LYS A 24 9.81 2.96 16.88
CA LYS A 24 10.36 3.40 15.60
C LYS A 24 9.59 2.82 14.42
N SER A 25 9.26 1.54 14.48
CA SER A 25 8.53 0.83 13.44
C SER A 25 7.16 1.45 13.19
N PHE A 26 6.35 1.63 14.24
CA PHE A 26 5.03 2.24 14.11
C PHE A 26 5.06 3.69 13.62
N LYS A 27 6.05 4.49 14.06
CA LYS A 27 6.25 5.86 13.53
C LYS A 27 6.55 5.86 12.04
N ILE A 28 7.41 4.95 11.56
CA ILE A 28 7.73 4.82 10.14
C ILE A 28 6.52 4.32 9.35
N VAL A 29 5.80 3.32 9.86
CA VAL A 29 4.59 2.78 9.20
C VAL A 29 3.51 3.86 9.12
N GLN A 30 3.33 4.69 10.14
CA GLN A 30 2.42 5.84 10.12
C GLN A 30 2.76 6.83 8.99
N GLN A 31 4.04 7.13 8.80
CA GLN A 31 4.47 7.97 7.67
C GLN A 31 4.18 7.30 6.33
N CYS A 32 4.41 5.98 6.23
CA CYS A 32 4.13 5.22 5.01
C CYS A 32 2.63 5.22 4.66
N VAL A 33 1.75 5.07 5.65
CA VAL A 33 0.29 5.14 5.47
C VAL A 33 -0.13 6.49 4.91
N THR A 34 0.42 7.60 5.43
CA THR A 34 0.12 8.95 4.92
C THR A 34 0.53 9.09 3.46
N VAL A 35 1.76 8.68 3.11
CA VAL A 35 2.25 8.77 1.72
C VAL A 35 1.44 7.86 0.80
N TRP A 36 1.08 6.66 1.25
CA TRP A 36 0.22 5.73 0.51
C TRP A 36 -1.10 6.39 0.11
N CYS A 37 -1.81 7.00 1.06
CA CYS A 37 -3.08 7.69 0.79
C CYS A 37 -2.92 8.84 -0.21
N VAL A 38 -1.82 9.61 -0.12
CA VAL A 38 -1.53 10.68 -1.08
C VAL A 38 -1.33 10.12 -2.49
N VAL A 39 -0.50 9.09 -2.65
CA VAL A 39 -0.24 8.45 -3.94
C VAL A 39 -1.53 7.92 -4.58
N LEU A 40 -2.42 7.31 -3.79
CA LEU A 40 -3.71 6.85 -4.28
C LEU A 40 -4.62 8.00 -4.73
N THR A 41 -4.65 9.09 -3.95
CA THR A 41 -5.42 10.28 -4.30
C THR A 41 -4.94 10.87 -5.63
N GLU A 42 -3.63 10.95 -5.81
CA GLU A 42 -3.00 11.44 -7.06
C GLU A 42 -3.15 10.48 -8.24
N SER A 43 -3.34 9.18 -8.00
CA SER A 43 -3.52 8.18 -9.06
C SER A 43 -4.91 8.29 -9.71
N ARG A 44 -5.91 8.80 -8.98
CA ARG A 44 -7.31 8.81 -9.41
C ARG A 44 -7.58 9.56 -10.73
N PRO A 45 -7.08 10.79 -10.94
CA PRO A 45 -7.29 11.48 -12.22
C PRO A 45 -6.72 10.71 -13.42
N HIS A 46 -5.64 9.96 -13.22
CA HIS A 46 -5.02 9.12 -14.26
C HIS A 46 -5.89 7.92 -14.60
N LEU A 47 -6.44 7.24 -13.60
CA LEU A 47 -7.39 6.13 -13.79
C LEU A 47 -8.67 6.57 -14.50
N VAL A 48 -9.20 7.75 -14.15
CA VAL A 48 -10.36 8.34 -14.85
C VAL A 48 -10.00 8.62 -16.32
N THR A 49 -8.80 9.14 -16.58
CA THR A 49 -8.32 9.38 -17.95
C THR A 49 -8.20 8.08 -18.74
N LEU A 50 -7.64 7.01 -18.13
CA LEU A 50 -7.52 5.69 -18.77
C LEU A 50 -8.91 5.12 -19.13
N ASN A 51 -9.88 5.21 -18.23
CA ASN A 51 -11.25 4.81 -18.52
C ASN A 51 -11.85 5.60 -19.69
N ASN A 52 -11.69 6.93 -19.69
CA ASN A 52 -12.18 7.79 -20.77
C ASN A 52 -11.52 7.46 -22.11
N LEU A 53 -10.22 7.16 -22.14
CA LEU A 53 -9.51 6.76 -23.36
C LEU A 53 -10.00 5.40 -23.87
N THR A 54 -10.28 4.46 -22.97
CA THR A 54 -10.86 3.14 -23.30
C THR A 54 -12.26 3.27 -23.90
N GLU A 55 -13.08 4.16 -23.34
CA GLU A 55 -14.41 4.48 -23.87
C GLU A 55 -14.34 5.15 -25.25
N GLN A 56 -13.42 6.11 -25.44
CA GLN A 56 -13.19 6.76 -26.73
C GLN A 56 -12.73 5.76 -27.78
N PHE A 57 -11.79 4.89 -27.43
CA PHE A 57 -11.32 3.82 -28.31
C PHE A 57 -12.51 2.92 -28.72
N THR A 58 -13.27 2.42 -27.75
CA THR A 58 -14.47 1.61 -28.00
C THR A 58 -15.50 2.32 -28.90
N SER A 59 -15.72 3.61 -28.68
CA SER A 59 -16.70 4.42 -29.42
C SER A 59 -16.31 4.60 -30.89
N CYS A 60 -15.00 4.70 -31.17
CA CYS A 60 -14.47 4.72 -32.54
C CYS A 60 -14.73 3.42 -33.31
N TYR A 61 -14.90 2.29 -32.62
CA TYR A 61 -15.17 0.98 -33.24
C TYR A 61 -16.66 0.62 -33.26
N SER A 62 -17.44 1.06 -32.28
CA SER A 62 -18.82 0.61 -32.08
C SER A 62 -19.84 1.38 -32.94
N THR A 63 -19.45 2.53 -33.51
CA THR A 63 -20.37 3.33 -34.32
C THR A 63 -20.20 3.05 -35.81
N SER A 64 -21.22 2.42 -36.40
CA SER A 64 -21.58 2.59 -37.81
C SER A 64 -22.09 4.03 -38.02
N ASN A 65 -21.23 5.02 -37.74
CA ASN A 65 -21.62 6.42 -37.78
C ASN A 65 -21.59 6.90 -39.23
N ILE A 66 -22.74 7.32 -39.75
CA ILE A 66 -22.86 7.92 -41.08
C ILE A 66 -21.91 9.13 -41.22
N GLN A 67 -21.65 9.85 -40.12
CA GLN A 67 -20.67 10.93 -40.06
C GLN A 67 -19.22 10.44 -40.15
N LEU A 68 -18.88 9.31 -39.52
CA LEU A 68 -17.54 8.74 -39.61
C LEU A 68 -17.25 8.26 -41.04
N ALA A 69 -18.25 7.72 -41.73
CA ALA A 69 -18.16 7.34 -43.15
C ALA A 69 -17.93 8.55 -44.07
N ALA A 70 -18.59 9.68 -43.80
CA ALA A 70 -18.38 10.93 -44.53
C ALA A 70 -17.00 11.54 -44.27
N ILE A 71 -16.45 11.40 -43.06
CA ILE A 71 -15.10 11.88 -42.71
C ILE A 71 -14.04 10.95 -43.29
N THR A 72 -14.21 9.62 -43.20
CA THR A 72 -13.24 8.65 -43.75
C THR A 72 -13.17 8.67 -45.27
N SER A 73 -14.23 9.09 -45.98
CA SER A 73 -14.15 9.28 -47.44
C SER A 73 -13.28 10.47 -47.84
N GLN A 74 -13.13 11.47 -46.97
CA GLN A 74 -12.29 12.66 -47.18
C GLN A 74 -10.89 12.50 -46.54
N LEU A 75 -10.79 11.72 -45.46
CA LEU A 75 -9.59 11.47 -44.67
C LEU A 75 -9.51 9.96 -44.35
N PRO A 76 -9.06 9.13 -45.30
CA PRO A 76 -9.11 7.67 -45.19
C PRO A 76 -8.27 7.12 -44.03
N ASP A 77 -7.26 7.85 -43.58
CA ASP A 77 -6.34 7.49 -42.50
C ASP A 77 -6.75 8.04 -41.12
N VAL A 78 -7.87 8.78 -41.03
CA VAL A 78 -8.29 9.43 -39.78
C VAL A 78 -8.51 8.43 -38.64
N LYS A 79 -9.02 7.24 -38.97
CA LYS A 79 -9.32 6.20 -38.00
C LYS A 79 -8.04 5.62 -37.41
N ASP A 80 -7.09 5.26 -38.26
CA ASP A 80 -5.81 4.69 -37.85
C ASP A 80 -4.98 5.71 -37.05
N LYS A 81 -4.96 6.97 -37.49
CA LYS A 81 -4.31 8.07 -36.77
C LYS A 81 -4.95 8.34 -35.40
N LEU A 82 -6.27 8.25 -35.30
CA LEU A 82 -6.98 8.43 -34.04
C LEU A 82 -6.69 7.27 -33.07
N GLN A 83 -6.67 6.03 -33.58
CA GLN A 83 -6.28 4.86 -32.80
C GLN A 83 -4.87 4.98 -32.26
N GLN A 84 -3.93 5.36 -33.12
CA GLN A 84 -2.54 5.56 -32.72
C GLN A 84 -2.46 6.62 -31.60
N LYS A 85 -3.15 7.75 -31.73
CA LYS A 85 -3.17 8.79 -30.69
C LYS A 85 -3.81 8.34 -29.38
N LEU A 86 -4.88 7.54 -29.45
CA LEU A 86 -5.52 6.98 -28.25
C LEU A 86 -4.60 5.98 -27.56
N GLN A 87 -3.92 5.13 -28.32
CA GLN A 87 -2.93 4.19 -27.79
C GLN A 87 -1.76 4.93 -27.13
N GLU A 88 -1.18 5.94 -27.81
CA GLU A 88 -0.12 6.78 -27.24
C GLU A 88 -0.56 7.46 -25.95
N GLY A 89 -1.82 7.94 -25.90
CA GLY A 89 -2.40 8.52 -24.69
C GLY A 89 -2.56 7.51 -23.55
N VAL A 90 -2.91 6.27 -23.86
CA VAL A 90 -3.03 5.16 -22.90
C VAL A 90 -1.66 4.79 -22.37
N ASP A 91 -0.70 4.55 -23.24
CA ASP A 91 0.68 4.18 -22.89
C ASP A 91 1.29 5.23 -21.95
N ALA A 92 1.17 6.51 -22.30
CA ALA A 92 1.66 7.60 -21.47
C ALA A 92 0.98 7.67 -20.08
N LYS A 93 -0.27 7.20 -19.95
CA LYS A 93 -0.94 7.14 -18.64
C LYS A 93 -0.59 5.87 -17.87
N LEU A 94 -0.37 4.75 -18.54
CA LEU A 94 0.14 3.54 -17.91
C LEU A 94 1.55 3.75 -17.35
N ASP A 95 2.41 4.48 -18.06
CA ASP A 95 3.75 4.85 -17.56
C ASP A 95 3.66 5.63 -16.24
N VAL A 96 2.79 6.64 -16.17
CA VAL A 96 2.56 7.40 -14.94
C VAL A 96 2.02 6.51 -13.82
N MET A 97 1.10 5.59 -14.13
CA MET A 97 0.58 4.65 -13.14
C MET A 97 1.65 3.67 -12.64
N GLN A 98 2.57 3.27 -13.52
CA GLN A 98 3.71 2.43 -13.16
C GLN A 98 4.67 3.14 -12.22
N GLU A 99 4.91 4.45 -12.42
CA GLU A 99 5.67 5.27 -11.48
C GLU A 99 4.99 5.31 -10.09
N LYS A 100 3.66 5.49 -10.06
CA LYS A 100 2.89 5.45 -8.79
C LYS A 100 3.02 4.09 -8.11
N LEU A 101 2.91 2.98 -8.85
CA LEU A 101 3.15 1.63 -8.32
C LEU A 101 4.56 1.47 -7.75
N SER A 102 5.57 2.02 -8.41
CA SER A 102 6.96 1.98 -7.90
C SER A 102 7.09 2.69 -6.54
N VAL A 103 6.37 3.80 -6.34
CA VAL A 103 6.34 4.47 -5.03
C VAL A 103 5.67 3.56 -3.98
N LEU A 104 4.51 2.98 -4.30
CA LEU A 104 3.81 2.06 -3.40
C LEU A 104 4.66 0.84 -3.04
N HIS A 105 5.41 0.30 -3.99
CA HIS A 105 6.35 -0.80 -3.76
C HIS A 105 7.41 -0.41 -2.73
N GLY A 106 8.06 0.75 -2.90
CA GLY A 106 9.06 1.24 -1.96
C GLY A 106 8.50 1.49 -0.55
N LEU A 107 7.21 1.82 -0.41
CA LEU A 107 6.54 1.86 0.88
C LEU A 107 6.38 0.45 1.49
N CYS A 108 5.95 -0.53 0.70
CA CYS A 108 5.86 -1.92 1.14
C CYS A 108 7.22 -2.45 1.63
N GLU A 109 8.31 -2.18 0.89
CA GLU A 109 9.66 -2.57 1.31
C GLU A 109 10.07 -1.94 2.64
N LYS A 110 9.75 -0.65 2.84
CA LYS A 110 10.03 0.04 4.12
C LYS A 110 9.26 -0.57 5.28
N ILE A 111 7.98 -0.88 5.10
CA ILE A 111 7.14 -1.53 6.11
C ILE A 111 7.67 -2.93 6.42
N SER A 112 7.95 -3.72 5.38
CA SER A 112 8.49 -5.08 5.51
C SER A 112 9.81 -5.11 6.28
N LYS A 113 10.67 -4.11 6.03
CA LYS A 113 11.93 -3.93 6.76
C LYS A 113 11.70 -3.64 8.25
N GLN A 114 10.70 -2.84 8.61
CA GLN A 114 10.39 -2.58 10.03
C GLN A 114 9.80 -3.80 10.73
N CYS A 115 8.91 -4.54 10.05
CA CYS A 115 8.37 -5.81 10.54
C CYS A 115 9.51 -6.79 10.81
N LYS A 116 10.36 -7.03 9.80
CA LYS A 116 11.53 -7.89 9.91
C LYS A 116 12.46 -7.50 11.06
N TYR A 117 12.82 -6.22 11.18
CA TYR A 117 13.70 -5.78 12.26
C TYR A 117 13.12 -6.01 13.66
N SER A 118 11.82 -5.79 13.83
CA SER A 118 11.14 -6.03 15.10
C SER A 118 11.06 -7.53 15.42
N THR A 119 10.71 -8.35 14.43
CA THR A 119 10.62 -9.81 14.56
C THR A 119 11.98 -10.47 14.76
N ASP A 120 13.03 -10.03 14.06
CA ASP A 120 14.41 -10.52 14.23
C ASP A 120 14.91 -10.19 15.64
N LEU A 121 14.61 -9.00 16.15
CA LEU A 121 15.01 -8.57 17.48
C LEU A 121 14.27 -9.35 18.57
N TYR A 122 12.97 -9.61 18.39
CA TYR A 122 12.21 -10.52 19.24
C TYR A 122 12.82 -11.93 19.23
N THR A 123 13.02 -12.50 18.04
CA THR A 123 13.59 -13.85 17.86
C THR A 123 14.98 -13.97 18.48
N LYS A 124 15.82 -12.94 18.38
CA LYS A 124 17.14 -12.92 19.01
C LYS A 124 17.10 -12.92 20.54
N ASN A 125 16.04 -12.38 21.12
CA ASN A 125 15.89 -12.23 22.58
C ASN A 125 14.83 -13.17 23.18
N HIS A 126 14.19 -14.05 22.40
CA HIS A 126 13.05 -14.86 22.85
C HIS A 126 13.38 -15.77 24.05
N VAL A 127 14.61 -16.28 24.17
CA VAL A 127 15.04 -17.11 25.33
C VAL A 127 15.08 -16.29 26.63
N LYS A 128 15.29 -14.98 26.51
CA LYS A 128 15.37 -14.03 27.63
C LYS A 128 14.00 -13.45 27.96
N LEU A 129 13.20 -13.16 26.94
CA LEU A 129 11.84 -12.67 27.09
C LEU A 129 10.91 -13.81 27.51
N ASN A 130 10.48 -13.84 28.77
CA ASN A 130 9.52 -14.86 29.20
C ASN A 130 8.13 -14.60 28.58
N LEU A 131 7.31 -15.65 28.47
CA LEU A 131 6.00 -15.58 27.82
C LEU A 131 5.08 -14.52 28.45
N VAL A 132 5.13 -14.37 29.78
CA VAL A 132 4.31 -13.41 30.52
C VAL A 132 4.66 -11.98 30.13
N MET A 133 5.95 -11.66 30.01
CA MET A 133 6.41 -10.32 29.61
C MET A 133 5.92 -9.93 28.22
N VAL A 134 5.93 -10.87 27.28
CA VAL A 134 5.57 -10.60 25.88
C VAL A 134 4.06 -10.44 25.69
N THR A 135 3.26 -11.11 26.53
CA THR A 135 1.79 -11.17 26.43
C THR A 135 1.08 -10.22 27.39
N THR A 136 1.79 -9.64 28.35
CA THR A 136 1.20 -8.66 29.28
C THR A 136 1.09 -7.29 28.64
N ALA A 137 -0.13 -6.78 28.54
CA ALA A 137 -0.40 -5.37 28.27
C ALA A 137 -0.36 -4.54 29.57
N THR A 138 -0.07 -3.24 29.45
CA THR A 138 -0.14 -2.28 30.55
C THR A 138 -1.21 -1.22 30.27
N ALA A 139 -1.46 -0.34 31.25
CA ALA A 139 -2.40 0.77 31.07
C ALA A 139 -2.00 1.76 29.96
N THR A 140 -0.72 1.80 29.60
CA THR A 140 -0.16 2.76 28.62
C THR A 140 0.39 2.11 27.36
N ARG A 141 0.42 0.77 27.30
CA ARG A 141 1.09 0.03 26.25
C ARG A 141 0.41 -1.32 25.97
N PRO A 142 0.07 -1.63 24.70
CA PRO A 142 -0.34 -2.98 24.31
C PRO A 142 0.75 -4.03 24.59
N SER A 143 0.41 -5.31 24.51
CA SER A 143 1.43 -6.35 24.69
C SER A 143 2.44 -6.32 23.52
N ILE A 144 3.64 -6.87 23.74
CA ILE A 144 4.64 -6.99 22.67
C ILE A 144 4.14 -7.91 21.57
N ALA A 145 3.41 -8.97 21.95
CA ALA A 145 2.76 -9.88 21.00
C ALA A 145 1.78 -9.13 20.10
N ASP A 146 0.85 -8.36 20.67
CA ASP A 146 -0.14 -7.60 19.89
C ASP A 146 0.55 -6.61 18.94
N MET A 147 1.59 -5.92 19.41
CA MET A 147 2.33 -4.96 18.60
C MET A 147 3.05 -5.61 17.41
N LEU A 148 3.65 -6.79 17.61
CA LEU A 148 4.30 -7.53 16.52
C LEU A 148 3.27 -8.06 15.53
N GLU A 149 2.16 -8.62 16.02
CA GLU A 149 1.03 -9.07 15.19
C GLU A 149 0.49 -7.92 14.35
N TRP A 150 0.21 -6.77 14.97
CA TRP A 150 -0.32 -5.61 14.26
C TRP A 150 0.62 -5.09 13.17
N LEU A 151 1.94 -5.13 13.37
CA LEU A 151 2.92 -4.79 12.34
C LEU A 151 2.87 -5.78 11.17
N GLN A 152 2.80 -7.08 11.47
CA GLN A 152 2.74 -8.14 10.46
C GLN A 152 1.44 -8.08 9.65
N ASP A 153 0.29 -7.89 10.31
CA ASP A 153 -1.00 -7.70 9.65
C ASP A 153 -0.96 -6.50 8.70
N THR A 154 -0.34 -5.41 9.16
CA THR A 154 -0.21 -4.19 8.37
C THR A 154 0.67 -4.44 7.15
N GLU A 155 1.82 -5.10 7.31
CA GLU A 155 2.68 -5.49 6.19
C GLU A 155 1.93 -6.32 5.15
N GLN A 156 1.22 -7.37 5.60
CA GLN A 156 0.46 -8.26 4.72
C GLN A 156 -0.62 -7.52 3.94
N LEU A 157 -1.38 -6.65 4.62
CA LEU A 157 -2.42 -5.85 4.01
C LEU A 157 -1.85 -4.94 2.91
N PHE A 158 -0.75 -4.25 3.18
CA PHE A 158 -0.10 -3.36 2.20
C PHE A 158 0.42 -4.15 0.99
N LEU A 159 1.08 -5.30 1.22
CA LEU A 159 1.58 -6.16 0.14
C LEU A 159 0.43 -6.70 -0.72
N GLN A 160 -0.63 -7.22 -0.11
CA GLN A 160 -1.80 -7.71 -0.84
C GLN A 160 -2.40 -6.62 -1.73
N ARG A 161 -2.52 -5.41 -1.18
CA ARG A 161 -3.10 -4.25 -1.86
C ARG A 161 -2.20 -3.71 -2.97
N TYR A 162 -0.89 -3.80 -2.80
CA TYR A 162 0.07 -3.51 -3.86
C TYR A 162 -0.05 -4.52 -5.00
N TRP A 163 0.02 -5.82 -4.71
CA TRP A 163 -0.02 -6.86 -5.74
C TRP A 163 -1.33 -6.90 -6.51
N ALA A 164 -2.46 -6.68 -5.83
CA ALA A 164 -3.75 -6.58 -6.50
C ALA A 164 -3.80 -5.43 -7.52
N ARG A 165 -3.19 -4.28 -7.18
CA ARG A 165 -3.09 -3.11 -8.05
C ARG A 165 -2.19 -3.35 -9.26
N THR A 166 -1.02 -3.92 -9.02
CA THR A 166 -0.08 -4.32 -10.08
C THR A 166 -0.75 -5.29 -11.05
N TYR A 167 -1.40 -6.33 -10.52
CA TYR A 167 -2.10 -7.31 -11.34
C TYR A 167 -3.17 -6.65 -12.23
N ILE A 168 -4.00 -5.76 -11.68
CA ILE A 168 -5.03 -5.06 -12.47
C ILE A 168 -4.42 -4.24 -13.61
N LEU A 169 -3.35 -3.50 -13.35
CA LEU A 169 -2.69 -2.70 -14.38
C LEU A 169 -2.02 -3.59 -15.44
N ASP A 170 -1.39 -4.70 -15.05
CA ASP A 170 -0.79 -5.65 -15.99
C ASP A 170 -1.82 -6.34 -16.90
N GLN A 171 -3.02 -6.57 -16.37
CA GLN A 171 -4.14 -7.14 -17.14
C GLN A 171 -4.88 -6.12 -17.99
N PHE A 172 -4.61 -4.82 -17.84
CA PHE A 172 -5.32 -3.78 -18.58
C PHE A 172 -5.13 -3.95 -20.10
N ARG A 173 -6.24 -3.92 -20.84
CA ARG A 173 -6.26 -3.97 -22.31
C ARG A 173 -7.18 -2.88 -22.83
N LEU A 174 -6.74 -2.20 -23.88
CA LEU A 174 -7.49 -1.07 -24.44
C LEU A 174 -8.80 -1.51 -25.11
N GLU A 175 -8.85 -2.73 -25.62
CA GLU A 175 -10.03 -3.31 -26.26
C GLU A 175 -11.08 -3.82 -25.25
N ASP A 176 -10.72 -3.94 -23.97
CA ASP A 176 -11.58 -4.58 -22.97
C ASP A 176 -12.56 -3.58 -22.34
N LYS A 177 -13.82 -3.70 -22.73
CA LYS A 177 -14.96 -2.92 -22.22
C LYS A 177 -15.30 -3.21 -20.76
N SER A 178 -14.81 -4.30 -20.19
CA SER A 178 -15.15 -4.72 -18.82
C SER A 178 -14.28 -4.08 -17.75
N THR A 179 -13.14 -3.50 -18.14
CA THR A 179 -12.14 -2.98 -17.19
C THR A 179 -12.36 -1.49 -16.93
N HIS A 180 -13.32 -1.17 -16.06
CA HIS A 180 -13.44 0.18 -15.47
C HIS A 180 -12.48 0.32 -14.29
N LEU A 181 -11.25 0.77 -14.57
CA LEU A 181 -10.19 0.89 -13.57
C LEU A 181 -10.54 1.85 -12.43
N SER A 182 -11.20 2.99 -12.71
CA SER A 182 -11.61 3.96 -11.67
C SER A 182 -12.65 3.42 -10.69
N ASP A 183 -13.45 2.44 -11.11
CA ASP A 183 -14.57 1.91 -10.34
C ASP A 183 -14.21 0.59 -9.64
N ASN A 184 -13.03 0.06 -9.95
CA ASN A 184 -12.51 -1.13 -9.31
C ASN A 184 -12.24 -0.86 -7.82
N ALA A 185 -12.85 -1.67 -6.94
CA ALA A 185 -12.71 -1.56 -5.48
C ALA A 185 -11.26 -1.49 -4.98
N ILE A 186 -10.31 -2.06 -5.73
CA ILE A 186 -8.88 -2.06 -5.39
C ILE A 186 -8.23 -0.69 -5.64
N TRP A 187 -8.69 0.07 -6.63
CA TRP A 187 -8.22 1.44 -6.92
C TRP A 187 -9.18 2.54 -6.40
N SER A 188 -10.38 2.15 -6.03
CA SER A 188 -11.44 2.98 -5.45
C SER A 188 -11.03 3.63 -4.12
N TYR A 189 -11.85 4.60 -3.71
CA TYR A 189 -11.77 5.47 -2.52
C TYR A 189 -11.66 4.74 -1.17
N ASP A 190 -11.79 3.41 -1.14
CA ASP A 190 -11.99 2.60 0.08
C ASP A 190 -10.72 2.05 0.74
N ASP A 191 -9.52 2.51 0.38
CA ASP A 191 -8.36 2.38 1.28
C ASP A 191 -8.48 3.29 2.52
N LYS A 192 -9.60 4.02 2.67
CA LYS A 192 -10.11 4.44 3.99
C LYS A 192 -10.09 3.30 5.00
N ASP A 193 -10.27 2.05 4.55
CA ASP A 193 -10.19 0.88 5.40
C ASP A 193 -8.77 0.68 5.96
N ILE A 194 -7.72 0.76 5.14
CA ILE A 194 -6.33 0.66 5.61
C ILE A 194 -6.00 1.80 6.58
N GLN A 195 -6.34 3.04 6.20
CA GLN A 195 -6.10 4.20 7.04
C GLN A 195 -6.86 4.08 8.37
N LYS A 196 -8.14 3.68 8.33
CA LYS A 196 -8.97 3.52 9.52
C LYS A 196 -8.47 2.39 10.41
N GLN A 197 -8.21 1.21 9.87
CA GLN A 197 -7.65 0.07 10.61
C GLN A 197 -6.32 0.43 11.26
N PHE A 198 -5.46 1.16 10.55
CA PHE A 198 -4.19 1.61 11.13
C PHE A 198 -4.38 2.70 12.20
N GLN A 199 -5.31 3.64 12.01
CA GLN A 199 -5.62 4.67 13.01
C GLN A 199 -6.25 4.07 14.28
N GLU A 200 -7.09 3.05 14.15
CA GLU A 200 -7.62 2.29 15.28
C GLU A 200 -6.46 1.66 16.08
N LYS A 201 -5.52 0.97 15.41
CA LYS A 201 -4.30 0.44 16.05
C LYS A 201 -3.45 1.54 16.71
N LEU A 202 -3.27 2.69 16.05
CA LEU A 202 -2.52 3.82 16.60
C LEU A 202 -3.17 4.42 17.84
N SER A 203 -4.50 4.39 17.97
CA SER A 203 -5.18 4.91 19.16
C SER A 203 -4.75 4.16 20.42
N TYR A 204 -4.58 2.84 20.32
CA TYR A 204 -4.05 1.99 21.38
C TYR A 204 -2.56 2.21 21.68
N LEU A 205 -1.82 2.78 20.70
CA LEU A 205 -0.39 3.04 20.81
C LEU A 205 -0.06 4.49 21.19
N SER A 206 -1.05 5.38 21.29
CA SER A 206 -0.85 6.82 21.51
C SER A 206 0.10 7.12 22.67
N PHE A 207 -0.20 6.61 23.86
CA PHE A 207 0.66 6.77 25.05
C PHE A 207 2.05 6.11 24.86
N PHE A 208 2.09 4.90 24.29
CA PHE A 208 3.34 4.20 24.03
C PHE A 208 4.27 4.96 23.06
N LEU A 209 3.73 5.64 22.04
CA LEU A 209 4.53 6.37 21.06
C LEU A 209 5.12 7.68 21.62
N GLU A 210 4.51 8.23 22.66
CA GLU A 210 4.94 9.43 23.39
C GLU A 210 5.88 9.13 24.56
N GLU A 211 5.87 7.89 25.05
CA GLU A 211 6.72 7.43 26.15
C GLU A 211 8.22 7.54 25.81
N LYS A 212 8.99 8.18 26.70
CA LYS A 212 10.46 8.16 26.64
C LYS A 212 10.96 6.92 27.36
N LEU A 213 11.20 5.86 26.58
CA LEU A 213 11.78 4.61 27.05
C LEU A 213 13.26 4.75 27.36
#